data_AF-A0A132ACZ9-F1
#
_entry.id   AF-A0A132ACZ9-F1
#
_cell.length_a   1.000
_cell.length_b   1.000
_cell.length_c   1.000
_cell.angle_alpha   90.00
_cell.angle_beta   90.00
_cell.angle_gamma   90.00
#
_symmetry.space_group_name_H-M   'P 1'
#
loop_
_entity.id
_entity.type
_entity.pdbx_description
1 polymer ?
#
loop_
_entity_poly.entity_id
_entity_poly.type
_entity_poly.pdbx_seq_one_letter_code
_entity_poly.pdbx_strand_id
1 'polypeptide(L)'
;MAIQLKGNHMWILDGETNDVVERFPVAFIQQPTSFNDQNHIYNNILIFTVQLPNENPGELHIFQCVSHDAINLVDDIYHWMKNYGVAITDTNNSNNGNYCFAKKKNSKKKKMNHHHHLNLI
;
A
#
# COMPACT_ATOMS: atom_id res chain seq x y z
N MET A 1 -6.45 1.14 11.22
CA MET A 1 -5.80 0.10 10.41
C MET A 1 -4.31 0.05 10.75
N ALA A 2 -3.68 -1.10 10.55
CA ALA A 2 -2.24 -1.30 10.69
C ALA A 2 -1.70 -2.08 9.49
N ILE A 3 -0.43 -1.87 9.14
CA ILE A 3 0.28 -2.62 8.09
C ILE A 3 1.35 -3.46 8.76
N GLN A 4 1.42 -4.73 8.37
CA GLN A 4 2.42 -5.70 8.82
C GLN A 4 3.04 -6.41 7.62
N LEU A 5 4.36 -6.55 7.62
CA LEU A 5 5.08 -7.35 6.64
C LEU A 5 5.33 -8.74 7.23
N LYS A 6 4.67 -9.77 6.68
CA LYS A 6 4.70 -11.15 7.20
C LYS A 6 5.02 -12.14 6.09
N GLY A 7 6.18 -12.78 6.19
CA GLY A 7 6.66 -13.69 5.15
C GLY A 7 6.66 -12.98 3.79
N ASN A 8 6.00 -13.56 2.79
CA ASN A 8 5.85 -12.97 1.45
C ASN A 8 4.54 -12.16 1.25
N HIS A 9 3.86 -11.77 2.33
CA HIS A 9 2.63 -10.97 2.25
C HIS A 9 2.69 -9.70 3.11
N MET A 10 2.14 -8.62 2.59
CA MET A 10 1.78 -7.43 3.35
C MET A 10 0.32 -7.56 3.82
N TRP A 11 0.09 -7.43 5.12
CA TRP A 11 -1.21 -7.57 5.75
C TRP A 11 -1.69 -6.19 6.21
N ILE A 12 -2.89 -5.83 5.79
CA ILE A 12 -3.61 -4.66 6.32
C ILE A 12 -4.59 -5.19 7.36
N LEU A 13 -4.38 -4.82 8.61
CA LEU A 13 -5.25 -5.16 9.72
C LEU A 13 -6.16 -4.00 10.09
N ASP A 14 -7.30 -4.33 10.65
CA ASP A 14 -8.10 -3.36 11.39
C ASP A 14 -7.36 -2.93 12.68
N GLY A 15 -7.50 -1.66 13.05
CA GLY A 15 -6.74 -1.10 14.16
C GLY A 15 -7.25 -1.49 15.54
N GLU A 16 -8.51 -1.92 15.65
CA GLU A 16 -9.17 -2.19 16.93
C GLU A 16 -9.32 -3.69 17.16
N THR A 17 -9.73 -4.42 16.12
CA THR A 17 -9.99 -5.87 16.19
C THR A 17 -8.76 -6.71 15.83
N ASN A 18 -7.77 -6.13 15.15
CA ASN A 18 -6.67 -6.85 14.48
C ASN A 18 -7.13 -7.84 13.39
N ASP A 19 -8.38 -7.74 12.94
CA ASP A 19 -8.88 -8.57 11.85
C ASP A 19 -8.16 -8.23 10.54
N VAL A 20 -7.93 -9.25 9.71
CA VAL A 20 -7.29 -9.07 8.41
C VAL A 20 -8.29 -8.43 7.45
N VAL A 21 -8.02 -7.19 7.06
CA VAL A 21 -8.82 -6.43 6.09
C VAL A 21 -8.38 -6.77 4.67
N GLU A 22 -7.08 -6.68 4.39
CA GLU A 22 -6.50 -6.94 3.06
C GLU A 22 -5.16 -7.68 3.18
N ARG A 23 -4.83 -8.48 2.16
CA ARG A 23 -3.53 -9.17 2.04
C ARG A 23 -3.00 -9.03 0.63
N PHE A 24 -1.76 -8.57 0.51
CA PHE A 24 -1.10 -8.38 -0.76
C PHE A 24 0.18 -9.21 -0.82
N PRO A 25 0.28 -10.17 -1.76
CA PRO A 25 1.53 -10.82 -2.07
C PRO A 25 2.59 -9.81 -2.50
N VAL A 26 3.83 -9.99 -2.02
CA VAL A 26 4.98 -9.15 -2.35
C VAL A 26 5.18 -8.97 -3.85
N ALA A 27 4.90 -10.00 -4.64
CA ALA A 27 5.05 -10.01 -6.10
C ALA A 27 4.12 -9.03 -6.83
N PHE A 28 3.04 -8.58 -6.19
CA PHE A 28 2.07 -7.68 -6.81
C PHE A 28 2.21 -6.24 -6.36
N ILE A 29 3.00 -5.97 -5.31
CA ILE A 29 3.25 -4.61 -4.81
C ILE A 29 4.30 -3.94 -5.68
N GLN A 30 4.01 -2.71 -6.11
CA GLN A 30 4.87 -1.92 -6.98
C GLN A 30 4.98 -0.49 -6.49
N GLN A 31 6.14 0.11 -6.77
CA GLN A 31 6.41 1.54 -6.58
C GLN A 31 6.02 2.08 -5.18
N PRO A 32 6.43 1.42 -4.07
CA PRO A 32 6.21 2.00 -2.75
C PRO A 32 6.95 3.34 -2.66
N THR A 33 6.20 4.39 -2.35
CA THR A 33 6.68 5.77 -2.36
C THR A 33 6.11 6.50 -1.16
N SER A 34 6.92 7.33 -0.52
CA SER A 34 6.51 8.15 0.61
C SER A 34 6.39 9.61 0.19
N PHE A 35 5.39 10.30 0.73
CA PHE A 35 5.26 11.74 0.62
C PHE A 35 5.24 12.35 2.03
N ASN A 36 6.21 13.22 2.32
CA ASN A 36 6.41 13.83 3.63
C ASN A 36 6.65 15.33 3.41
N ASP A 37 5.58 16.11 3.54
CA ASP A 37 5.63 17.56 3.46
C ASP A 37 5.02 18.13 4.75
N GLN A 38 5.88 18.70 5.59
CA GLN A 38 5.52 19.24 6.89
C GLN A 38 4.54 20.42 6.81
N ASN A 39 4.48 21.10 5.66
CA ASN A 39 3.59 22.23 5.44
C ASN A 39 2.27 21.82 4.77
N HIS A 40 2.11 20.55 4.41
CA HIS A 40 0.93 20.05 3.74
C HIS A 40 0.09 19.16 4.68
N ILE A 41 -1.23 19.23 4.57
CA ILE A 41 -2.15 18.26 5.21
C ILE A 41 -1.93 16.80 4.77
N TYR A 42 -1.10 16.62 3.74
CA TYR A 42 -0.69 15.34 3.19
C TYR A 42 0.67 14.94 3.76
N ASN A 43 0.92 15.24 5.02
CA ASN A 43 2.13 14.78 5.68
C ASN A 43 2.09 13.27 5.96
N ASN A 44 3.25 12.64 5.88
CA ASN A 44 3.49 11.26 6.28
C ASN A 44 2.63 10.22 5.55
N ILE A 45 2.62 10.25 4.21
CA ILE A 45 1.82 9.36 3.38
C ILE A 45 2.69 8.26 2.76
N LEU A 46 2.21 7.03 2.83
CA LEU A 46 2.66 5.88 2.05
C LEU A 46 1.72 5.67 0.85
N ILE A 47 2.30 5.45 -0.33
CA ILE A 47 1.59 5.13 -1.56
C ILE A 47 2.23 3.88 -2.17
N PHE A 48 1.43 2.92 -2.63
CA PHE A 48 1.91 1.83 -3.46
C PHE A 48 0.81 1.37 -4.43
N THR A 49 1.21 0.71 -5.50
CA THR A 49 0.29 0.12 -6.47
C THR A 49 0.27 -1.38 -6.32
N VAL A 50 -0.89 -2.01 -6.40
CA VAL A 50 -1.06 -3.45 -6.49
C VAL A 50 -1.48 -3.80 -7.90
N GLN A 51 -0.67 -4.58 -8.62
CA GLN A 51 -0.98 -5.01 -9.98
C GLN A 51 -1.18 -6.53 -10.01
N LEU A 52 -2.45 -6.94 -10.13
CA LEU A 52 -2.81 -8.32 -10.37
C LEU A 52 -2.77 -8.61 -11.88
N PRO A 53 -2.42 -9.84 -12.31
CA PRO A 53 -2.27 -10.18 -13.73
C PRO A 53 -3.50 -9.87 -14.60
N ASN A 54 -4.69 -9.89 -14.00
CA ASN A 54 -5.96 -9.71 -14.68
C ASN A 54 -6.59 -8.32 -14.44
N GLU A 55 -5.92 -7.42 -13.72
CA GLU A 55 -6.45 -6.11 -13.36
C GLU A 55 -5.60 -4.99 -13.96
N ASN A 56 -6.20 -4.24 -14.89
CA ASN A 56 -5.57 -3.08 -15.50
C ASN A 56 -6.61 -1.94 -15.58
N PRO A 57 -6.32 -0.74 -15.04
CA PRO A 57 -5.10 -0.36 -14.32
C PRO A 57 -5.00 -0.97 -12.92
N GLY A 58 -3.76 -1.16 -12.44
CA GLY A 58 -3.50 -1.61 -11.06
C GLY A 58 -4.15 -0.70 -10.00
N GLU A 59 -4.38 -1.23 -8.82
CA GLU A 59 -5.03 -0.52 -7.71
C GLU A 59 -4.01 0.33 -6.94
N LEU A 60 -4.31 1.62 -6.77
CA LEU A 60 -3.48 2.54 -5.99
C LEU A 60 -3.97 2.57 -4.53
N HIS A 61 -3.09 2.23 -3.60
CA HIS A 61 -3.35 2.29 -2.18
C HIS A 61 -2.62 3.48 -1.54
N ILE A 62 -3.38 4.31 -0.83
CA ILE A 62 -2.86 5.50 -0.15
C ILE A 62 -3.17 5.41 1.34
N PHE A 63 -2.12 5.50 2.15
CA PHE A 63 -2.16 5.37 3.59
C PHE A 63 -1.45 6.55 4.25
N GLN A 64 -2.10 7.21 5.22
CA GLN A 64 -1.43 8.17 6.08
C GLN A 64 -0.89 7.45 7.32
N CYS A 65 0.43 7.45 7.49
CA CYS A 65 1.10 6.84 8.63
C CYS A 65 0.93 7.74 9.87
N VAL A 66 0.58 7.15 11.00
CA VAL A 66 0.34 7.90 12.26
C VAL A 66 1.37 7.60 13.34
N SER A 67 1.98 6.41 13.32
CA SER A 67 2.90 5.96 14.38
C SER A 67 4.36 5.91 13.96
N HIS A 68 4.63 5.90 12.65
CA HIS A 68 5.96 5.71 12.06
C HIS A 68 6.10 6.62 10.84
N ASP A 69 7.33 7.00 10.51
CA ASP A 69 7.61 7.78 9.30
C ASP A 69 7.44 6.93 8.05
N ALA A 70 6.68 7.44 7.09
CA ALA A 70 6.38 6.80 5.83
C ALA A 70 7.64 6.57 5.00
N ILE A 71 8.64 7.44 5.14
CA ILE A 71 9.95 7.29 4.48
C ILE A 71 10.62 5.99 4.96
N ASN A 72 10.75 5.81 6.27
CA ASN A 72 11.36 4.61 6.85
C ASN A 72 10.53 3.36 6.50
N LEU A 73 9.21 3.48 6.46
CA LEU A 73 8.33 2.37 6.07
C LEU A 73 8.52 1.97 4.61
N VAL A 74 8.75 2.92 3.70
CA VAL A 74 9.06 2.63 2.30
C VAL A 74 10.38 1.88 2.18
N ASP A 75 11.41 2.30 2.92
CA ASP A 75 12.68 1.60 2.96
C ASP A 75 12.52 0.18 3.49
N ASP A 76 11.75 -0.02 4.57
CA ASP A 76 11.41 -1.34 5.10
C ASP A 76 10.71 -2.22 4.06
N ILE A 77 9.74 -1.66 3.33
CA ILE A 77 9.04 -2.37 2.25
C ILE A 77 10.02 -2.76 1.14
N TYR A 78 10.95 -1.89 0.74
CA TYR A 78 11.97 -2.24 -0.25
C TYR A 78 12.90 -3.36 0.22
N HIS A 79 13.38 -3.30 1.46
CA HIS A 79 14.20 -4.37 2.04
C HIS A 79 13.44 -5.69 2.11
N TRP A 80 12.19 -5.65 2.54
CA TRP A 80 11.30 -6.80 2.56
C TRP A 80 11.04 -7.36 1.16
N MET A 81 10.73 -6.51 0.18
CA MET A 81 10.55 -6.91 -1.22
C MET A 81 11.81 -7.56 -1.80
N LYS A 82 12.99 -7.09 -1.45
CA LYS A 82 14.25 -7.71 -1.89
C LYS A 82 14.44 -9.12 -1.32
N ASN A 83 14.04 -9.32 -0.05
CA ASN A 83 14.22 -10.60 0.64
C ASN A 83 13.15 -11.63 0.27
N TYR A 84 11.93 -11.20 -0.06
CA TYR A 84 10.78 -12.08 -0.30
C TYR A 84 10.20 -12.03 -1.71
N GLY A 85 10.55 -11.02 -2.51
CA GLY A 85 10.09 -10.81 -3.89
C GLY A 85 10.91 -11.56 -4.94
N VAL A 86 12.05 -12.13 -4.55
CA VAL A 86 12.70 -13.19 -5.31
C VAL A 86 12.05 -14.50 -4.90
N ALA A 87 11.65 -15.34 -5.87
CA ALA A 87 11.19 -16.69 -5.61
C ALA A 87 12.32 -17.52 -4.98
N ILE A 88 12.54 -17.38 -3.68
CA ILE A 88 13.51 -18.16 -2.92
C ILE A 88 12.76 -19.35 -2.33
N THR A 89 12.98 -20.50 -2.95
CA THR A 89 12.99 -21.79 -2.26
C THR A 89 14.03 -21.72 -1.15
N ASP A 90 13.62 -22.14 0.05
CA ASP A 90 14.42 -22.47 1.23
C ASP A 90 14.57 -21.40 2.34
N THR A 91 13.72 -21.63 3.35
CA THR A 91 13.99 -21.76 4.80
C THR A 91 14.83 -20.74 5.57
N ASN A 92 14.23 -20.34 6.71
CA ASN A 92 14.82 -19.80 7.93
C ASN A 92 15.28 -18.33 7.91
N ASN A 93 14.52 -17.43 8.56
CA ASN A 93 14.78 -16.99 9.94
C ASN A 93 14.27 -15.56 10.22
N SER A 94 13.84 -15.38 11.47
CA SER A 94 13.63 -14.16 12.26
C SER A 94 12.48 -13.22 11.92
N ASN A 95 11.35 -13.49 12.59
CA ASN A 95 10.22 -12.58 12.76
C ASN A 95 10.59 -11.45 13.73
N ASN A 96 10.92 -10.28 13.21
CA ASN A 96 10.66 -9.02 13.92
C ASN A 96 9.49 -8.35 13.19
N GLY A 97 8.31 -8.42 13.80
CA GLY A 97 7.11 -7.80 13.24
C GLY A 97 7.28 -6.28 13.23
N ASN A 98 7.46 -5.70 12.04
CA ASN A 98 7.35 -4.27 11.85
C ASN A 98 5.86 -3.94 11.71
N TYR A 99 5.31 -3.26 12.72
CA TYR A 99 3.92 -2.83 12.77
C TYR A 99 3.87 -1.32 12.55
N CYS A 100 3.14 -0.84 11.55
CA CYS A 100 2.83 0.58 11.45
C CYS A 100 1.33 0.81 11.42
N PHE A 101 0.86 1.82 12.16
CA PHE A 101 -0.54 2.21 12.11
C PHE A 101 -0.75 3.20 10.98
N ALA A 102 -1.78 2.95 10.19
CA ALA A 102 -2.10 3.74 9.01
C ALA A 102 -3.61 4.02 8.94
N LYS A 103 -3.96 5.17 8.37
CA LYS A 103 -5.34 5.49 7.95
C LYS A 103 -5.41 5.42 6.42
N LYS A 104 -6.14 4.42 5.89
CA LYS A 104 -6.43 4.32 4.44
C LYS A 104 -7.29 5.52 4.04
N LYS A 105 -6.84 6.30 3.05
CA LYS A 105 -7.66 7.35 2.44
C LYS A 105 -8.39 6.75 1.25
N ASN A 106 -9.73 6.74 1.29
CA ASN A 106 -10.54 6.27 0.18
C ASN A 106 -10.40 7.21 -1.02
N SER A 107 -9.78 6.72 -2.10
CA SER A 107 -9.87 7.36 -3.41
C SER A 107 -11.26 7.11 -3.98
N LYS A 108 -12.16 8.09 -3.84
CA LYS A 108 -13.47 8.04 -4.52
C LYS A 108 -13.21 8.10 -6.03
N LYS A 109 -13.34 6.97 -6.74
CA LYS A 109 -13.48 6.96 -8.20
C LYS A 109 -14.71 7.79 -8.58
N LYS A 110 -14.50 9.04 -8.98
CA LYS A 110 -15.53 9.87 -9.62
C LYS A 110 -15.74 9.28 -11.02
N LYS A 111 -16.83 8.53 -11.22
CA LYS A 111 -17.27 8.12 -12.58
C LYS A 111 -17.58 9.38 -13.37
N MET A 112 -16.68 9.78 -14.28
CA MET A 112 -16.98 10.77 -15.31
C MET A 112 -17.82 10.08 -16.38
N ASN A 113 -19.13 10.33 -16.36
CA ASN A 113 -20.01 9.99 -17.47
C ASN A 113 -19.70 10.96 -18.62
N HIS A 114 -19.01 10.49 -19.65
CA HIS A 114 -18.94 11.19 -20.94
C HIS A 114 -20.32 11.10 -21.61
N HIS A 115 -21.17 12.10 -21.38
CA HIS A 115 -22.24 12.40 -22.32
C HIS A 115 -21.66 13.30 -23.42
N HIS A 116 -21.34 12.68 -24.56
CA HIS A 116 -21.33 13.39 -25.83
C HIS A 116 -22.76 13.90 -26.08
N HIS A 117 -22.96 15.21 -25.97
CA HIS A 117 -24.09 15.88 -26.61
C HIS A 117 -23.47 16.92 -27.55
N LEU A 118 -23.31 16.51 -28.81
CA LEU A 118 -23.28 17.41 -29.95
C LEU A 118 -24.57 18.21 -29.94
N ASN A 119 -24.52 19.53 -29.85
CA ASN A 119 -25.52 20.38 -30.46
C ASN A 119 -24.80 21.56 -31.13
N LEU A 120 -24.79 21.53 -32.47
CA LEU A 120 -25.03 22.74 -33.26
C LEU A 120 -26.32 23.37 -32.71
N ILE A 121 -26.45 24.68 -32.55
CA ILE A 121 -26.40 25.75 -33.56
C ILE A 121 -25.81 27.01 -32.90
#